data_AF-A0A349B225-F1
#
_entry.id   AF-A0A349B225-F1
#
_cell.length_a   1.000
_cell.length_b   1.000
_cell.length_c   1.000
_cell.angle_alpha   90.00
_cell.angle_beta   90.00
_cell.angle_gamma   90.00
#
_symmetry.space_group_name_H-M   'P 1'
#
loop_
_entity.id
_entity.type
_entity.pdbx_description
1 polymer ?
#
loop_
_entity_poly.entity_id
_entity_poly.type
_entity_poly.pdbx_seq_one_letter_code
_entity_poly.pdbx_strand_id
1 'polypeptide(L)' 'VCGWGSVCGFPVGVLANNGILFSEESNKGAQFIQLCNRTDTPLVFVQNITGFM' A
#
# COMPACT_ATOMS: atom_id res chain seq x y z
N VAL A 1 -3.98 1.68 5.10
CA VAL A 1 -4.25 0.22 4.95
C VAL A 1 -3.23 -0.39 4.00
N CYS A 2 -2.66 -1.55 4.33
CA CYS A 2 -1.75 -2.32 3.48
C CYS A 2 -2.12 -3.80 3.54
N GLY A 3 -2.12 -4.51 2.42
CA GLY A 3 -2.45 -5.94 2.39
C GLY A 3 -2.22 -6.60 1.05
N TRP A 4 -2.31 -7.93 1.03
CA TRP A 4 -2.15 -8.74 -0.18
C TRP A 4 -3.50 -9.05 -0.81
N GLY A 5 -3.53 -9.21 -2.13
CA GLY A 5 -4.73 -9.59 -2.88
C GLY A 5 -4.40 -10.22 -4.22
N SER A 6 -5.43 -10.45 -5.04
CA SER A 6 -5.26 -10.85 -6.43
C SER A 6 -6.22 -10.10 -7.35
N VAL A 7 -5.75 -9.76 -8.55
CA VAL A 7 -6.54 -9.13 -9.61
C VAL A 7 -6.45 -10.03 -10.82
N CYS A 8 -7.58 -10.59 -11.26
CA CYS A 8 -7.64 -11.52 -12.40
C CYS A 8 -6.62 -12.69 -12.28
N GLY A 9 -6.37 -13.17 -11.05
CA GLY A 9 -5.41 -14.26 -10.78
C GLY A 9 -3.95 -13.80 -10.59
N PHE A 10 -3.62 -12.53 -10.85
CA PHE A 10 -2.29 -11.99 -10.60
C PHE A 10 -2.16 -11.51 -9.14
N PRO A 11 -1.13 -11.92 -8.38
CA PRO A 11 -0.92 -11.46 -7.02
C PRO A 11 -0.56 -9.97 -7.01
N VAL A 12 -1.15 -9.21 -6.10
CA VAL A 12 -0.90 -7.77 -5.96
C VAL A 12 -0.72 -7.38 -4.49
N GLY A 13 0.11 -6.37 -4.24
CA GLY A 13 0.14 -5.64 -2.98
C GLY A 13 -0.78 -4.41 -3.08
N VAL A 14 -1.67 -4.23 -2.10
CA VAL A 14 -2.64 -3.13 -2.09
C VAL A 14 -2.27 -2.14 -0.99
N LEU A 15 -2.10 -0.87 -1.38
CA LEU A 15 -2.05 0.27 -0.46
C LEU A 15 -3.32 1.10 -0.62
N ALA A 16 -4.07 1.26 0.46
CA ALA A 16 -5.29 2.04 0.49
C ALA A 16 -5.27 3.05 1.63
N ASN A 17 -5.74 4.26 1.36
CA ASN A 17 -5.82 5.34 2.34
C ASN A 17 -7.28 5.71 2.62
N ASN A 18 -7.56 6.29 3.79
CA ASN A 18 -8.89 6.78 4.13
C ASN A 18 -8.77 8.00 5.05
N GLY A 19 -8.42 9.15 4.47
CA GLY A 19 -8.27 10.42 5.20
C GLY A 19 -6.82 10.89 5.31
N ILE A 20 -6.47 11.46 6.46
CA ILE A 20 -5.14 12.02 6.74
C ILE A 20 -4.14 10.88 6.93
N LEU A 21 -2.93 11.06 6.41
CA LEU A 21 -1.84 10.11 6.63
C LEU A 21 -0.92 10.56 7.77
N PHE A 22 -0.68 9.67 8.72
CA PHE A 22 0.28 9.90 9.82
C PHE A 22 1.66 9.31 9.49
N SER A 23 2.70 9.79 10.19
CA SER A 23 4.08 9.28 10.04
C SER A 23 4.19 7.76 10.26
N GLU A 24 3.46 7.20 11.23
CA GLU A 24 3.44 5.75 11.46
C GLU A 24 2.87 4.97 10.27
N GLU A 25 1.79 5.47 9.65
CA GLU A 25 1.18 4.87 8.48
C GLU A 25 2.08 4.96 7.24
N SER A 26 2.85 6.05 7.14
CA SER A 26 3.87 6.25 6.11
C SER A 26 4.98 5.21 6.23
N ASN A 27 5.50 5.00 7.45
CA ASN A 27 6.52 3.99 7.72
C ASN A 27 6.01 2.57 7.41
N LYS A 28 4.76 2.27 7.79
CA LYS A 28 4.09 1.01 7.45
C LYS A 28 3.99 0.83 5.93
N GLY A 29 3.57 1.87 5.20
CA GLY A 29 3.47 1.84 3.74
C GLY A 29 4.83 1.62 3.07
N ALA A 30 5.87 2.30 3.55
CA ALA A 30 7.23 2.15 3.04
C ALA A 30 7.78 0.73 3.22
N GLN A 31 7.62 0.15 4.42
CA GLN A 31 8.01 -1.24 4.68
C GLN A 31 7.23 -2.23 3.80
N PHE A 32 5.94 -1.98 3.58
CA PHE A 32 5.13 -2.83 2.72
C PHE A 32 5.55 -2.78 1.25
N ILE A 33 5.91 -1.60 0.73
CA ILE A 33 6.47 -1.44 -0.62
C ILE A 33 7.79 -2.23 -0.76
N GLN A 34 8.66 -2.18 0.26
CA GLN A 34 9.90 -2.97 0.26
C GLN A 34 9.64 -4.48 0.23
N LEU A 35 8.59 -4.95 0.92
CA LEU A 35 8.18 -6.37 0.86
C LEU A 35 7.70 -6.75 -0.54
N CYS A 36 6.89 -5.91 -1.19
CA CYS A 36 6.41 -6.16 -2.55
C CYS A 36 7.55 -6.16 -3.58
N ASN A 37 8.51 -5.23 -3.44
CA ASN A 37 9.70 -5.19 -4.29
C ASN A 37 10.59 -6.43 -4.14
N ARG A 38 10.62 -7.07 -2.96
CA ARG A 38 11.42 -8.30 -2.75
C ARG A 38 10.86 -9.49 -3.52
N THR A 39 9.57 -9.49 -3.82
CA THR A 39 8.86 -10.60 -4.47
C THR A 39 8.33 -10.22 -5.85
N ASP A 40 8.84 -9.14 -6.44
CA ASP A 40 8.39 -8.58 -7.73
C ASP A 40 6.87 -8.47 -7.85
N THR A 41 6.21 -8.16 -6.73
CA THR A 41 4.75 -8.12 -6.65
C THR A 41 4.24 -6.74 -7.06
N PRO A 42 3.38 -6.64 -8.09
CA PRO A 42 2.84 -5.36 -8.54
C PRO A 42 1.99 -4.69 -7.46
N LEU A 43 2.05 -3.37 -7.43
CA LEU A 43 1.36 -2.53 -6.44
C LEU A 43 0.09 -1.90 -7.01
N VAL A 44 -0.98 -1.94 -6.23
CA VAL A 44 -2.24 -1.22 -6.48
C VAL A 44 -2.42 -0.15 -5.41
N PHE A 45 -2.57 1.10 -5.85
CA PHE A 45 -2.82 2.24 -4.96
C PHE A 45 -4.28 2.67 -5.06
N VAL A 46 -5.00 2.62 -3.94
CA VAL A 46 -6.37 3.13 -3.79
C VAL A 46 -6.30 4.42 -2.99
N GLN A 47 -6.23 5.54 -3.70
CA GLN A 47 -6.00 6.84 -3.10
C GLN A 47 -7.29 7.50 -2.66
N ASN A 48 -7.47 7.62 -1.34
CA ASN A 48 -8.42 8.49 -0.69
C ASN A 48 -7.68 9.19 0.46
N ILE A 49 -6.90 10.21 0.11
CA ILE A 49 -5.99 10.93 1.00
C ILE A 49 -6.25 12.43 0.95
N THR A 50 -6.35 13.05 2.13
CA THR A 50 -6.59 14.50 2.26
C THR A 50 -5.31 15.29 2.53
N GLY A 51 -4.22 14.61 2.87
CA GLY A 51 -2.92 15.21 3.17
C GLY A 51 -2.15 14.42 4.22
N PHE A 52 -1.12 15.05 4.77
CA PHE A 52 -0.23 14.50 5.79
C PHE A 52 -0.35 15.28 7.09
N MET A 53 -0.12 14.60 8.21
CA MET A 53 0.10 15.18 9.54
C MET A 53 1.43 14.73 10.14
#